data_AF-A0A959RN23-F1
#
_entry.id   AF-A0A959RN23-F1
#
_cell.length_a   1.000
_cell.length_b   1.000
_cell.length_c   1.000
_cell.angle_alpha   90.00
_cell.angle_beta   90.00
_cell.angle_gamma   90.00
#
_symmetry.space_group_name_H-M   'P 1'
#
loop_
_entity.id
_entity.type
_entity.pdbx_description
1 polymer ?
#
loop_
_entity_poly.entity_id
_entity_poly.type
_entity_poly.pdbx_seq_one_letter_code
_entity_poly.pdbx_strand_id
1 'polypeptide(L)'
;FAEKLKKKNITTGTKFCNRLLEETGVAILPGVDFNRPAGELSARLSYVDFDGAKALEASYLIPLDKPLPDNFLEQHCNKVIDAAKLMVEWVNA
;
A
#
# COMPACT_ATOMS: atom_id res chain seq x y z
N PHE A 1 10.75 14.82 0.06
CA PHE A 1 10.11 13.95 -0.96
C PHE A 1 9.38 14.74 -2.06
N ALA A 2 8.56 15.74 -1.75
CA ALA A 2 7.83 16.53 -2.76
C ALA A 2 8.74 17.10 -3.88
N GLU A 3 9.89 17.68 -3.54
CA GLU A 3 10.84 18.18 -4.56
C GLU A 3 11.43 17.08 -5.46
N LYS A 4 11.68 15.88 -4.92
CA LYS A 4 12.17 14.72 -5.72
C LYS A 4 11.10 14.27 -6.72
N LEU A 5 9.85 14.20 -6.27
CA LEU A 5 8.70 13.85 -7.11
C LEU A 5 8.43 14.94 -8.16
N LYS A 6 8.59 16.21 -7.81
CA LYS A 6 8.47 17.34 -8.74
C LYS A 6 9.49 17.28 -9.87
N LYS A 7 10.73 16.84 -9.61
CA LYS A 7 11.74 16.56 -10.65
C LYS A 7 11.33 15.45 -11.62
N LYS A 8 10.52 14.49 -11.15
CA LYS A 8 9.86 13.46 -11.98
C LYS A 8 8.54 13.95 -12.60
N ASN A 9 8.27 15.26 -12.58
CA ASN A 9 7.03 15.88 -13.02
C ASN A 9 5.78 15.40 -12.26
N ILE A 10 5.92 14.88 -11.04
CA ILE A 10 4.80 14.42 -10.19
C ILE A 10 4.44 15.54 -9.22
N THR A 11 3.33 16.22 -9.48
CA THR A 11 2.89 17.42 -8.74
C THR A 11 1.50 17.31 -8.12
N THR A 12 0.76 16.24 -8.43
CA THR A 12 -0.59 16.01 -7.91
C THR A 12 -0.74 14.57 -7.41
N GLY A 13 -1.65 14.36 -6.46
CA GLY A 13 -1.95 13.02 -5.93
C GLY A 13 -2.38 12.05 -7.04
N THR A 14 -3.20 12.49 -7.99
CA THR A 14 -3.62 11.68 -9.14
C THR A 14 -2.45 11.24 -10.00
N LYS A 15 -1.52 12.15 -10.31
CA LYS A 15 -0.34 11.81 -11.12
C LYS A 15 0.61 10.87 -10.38
N PHE A 16 0.73 11.03 -9.07
CA PHE A 16 1.47 10.11 -8.21
C PHE A 16 0.88 8.70 -8.27
N CYS A 17 -0.43 8.55 -8.03
CA CYS A 17 -1.10 7.25 -8.01
C CYS A 17 -1.07 6.56 -9.39
N ASN A 18 -1.30 7.31 -10.47
CA ASN A 18 -1.24 6.76 -11.82
C ASN A 18 0.18 6.29 -12.20
N ARG A 19 1.21 7.08 -11.88
CA ARG A 19 2.59 6.70 -12.17
C ARG A 19 3.02 5.47 -11.37
N LEU A 20 2.64 5.40 -10.09
CA LEU A 20 2.89 4.22 -9.26
C LEU A 20 2.22 2.98 -9.87
N LEU A 21 0.95 3.08 -10.27
CA LEU A 21 0.22 1.99 -10.91
C LEU A 21 0.89 1.54 -12.22
N GLU A 22 1.24 2.48 -13.10
CA GLU A 22 1.90 2.20 -14.38
C GLU A 22 3.26 1.50 -14.22
N GLU A 23 4.05 1.89 -13.23
CA GLU A 23 5.43 1.39 -13.06
C GLU A 23 5.54 0.16 -12.15
N THR A 24 4.59 -0.05 -11.24
CA THR A 24 4.67 -1.13 -10.22
C THR A 24 3.48 -2.09 -10.23
N GLY A 25 2.37 -1.72 -10.88
CA GLY A 25 1.10 -2.43 -10.77
C GLY A 25 0.32 -2.17 -9.47
N VAL A 26 0.84 -1.36 -8.54
CA VAL A 26 0.18 -1.07 -7.27
C VAL A 26 -0.87 0.03 -7.44
N ALA A 27 -2.13 -0.30 -7.17
CA ALA A 27 -3.25 0.65 -7.20
C ALA A 27 -3.55 1.22 -5.79
N ILE A 28 -3.59 2.54 -5.69
CA ILE A 28 -4.04 3.30 -4.51
C ILE A 28 -4.87 4.50 -4.96
N LEU A 29 -5.63 5.10 -4.06
CA LEU A 29 -6.53 6.21 -4.40
C LEU A 29 -5.92 7.56 -4.02
N PRO A 30 -5.93 8.56 -4.92
CA PRO A 30 -5.41 9.89 -4.60
C PRO A 30 -6.29 10.59 -3.55
N GLY A 31 -5.67 11.46 -2.74
CA GLY A 31 -6.38 12.22 -1.70
C GLY A 31 -7.50 13.12 -2.24
N VAL A 32 -7.43 13.53 -3.51
CA VAL A 32 -8.46 14.37 -4.15
C VAL A 32 -9.83 13.69 -4.19
N ASP A 33 -9.87 12.35 -4.26
CA ASP A 33 -11.11 11.57 -4.20
C ASP A 33 -11.79 11.64 -2.80
N PHE A 34 -11.07 12.18 -1.81
CA PHE A 34 -11.50 12.38 -0.43
C PHE A 34 -11.53 13.86 -0.03
N ASN A 35 -11.76 14.76 -0.99
CA ASN A 35 -11.81 16.21 -0.79
C ASN A 35 -10.52 16.83 -0.22
N ARG A 36 -9.35 16.19 -0.43
CA ARG A 36 -8.06 16.82 -0.17
C ARG A 36 -7.66 17.74 -1.34
N PRO A 37 -6.88 18.82 -1.10
CA PRO A 37 -6.39 19.69 -2.17
C PRO A 37 -5.61 18.90 -3.24
N ALA A 38 -5.81 19.20 -4.53
CA ALA A 38 -5.19 18.44 -5.62
C ALA A 38 -3.64 18.51 -5.65
N GLY A 39 -3.07 19.60 -5.13
CA GLY A 39 -1.62 19.78 -4.98
C GLY A 39 -1.03 19.10 -3.74
N GLU A 40 -1.88 18.54 -2.87
CA GLU A 40 -1.43 17.72 -1.76
C GLU A 40 -1.08 16.32 -2.28
N LEU A 41 0.16 15.89 -2.03
CA LEU A 41 0.62 14.55 -2.37
C LEU A 41 0.22 13.56 -1.26
N SER A 42 -1.07 13.27 -1.17
CA SER A 42 -1.63 12.26 -0.27
C SER A 42 -2.40 11.20 -1.06
N ALA A 43 -2.47 9.99 -0.49
CA ALA A 43 -3.19 8.85 -1.06
C ALA A 43 -3.74 7.95 0.06
N ARG A 44 -4.83 7.24 -0.24
CA ARG A 44 -5.46 6.26 0.63
C ARG A 44 -5.04 4.85 0.22
N LEU A 45 -4.54 4.10 1.19
CA LEU A 45 -4.22 2.67 1.04
C LEU A 45 -5.41 1.81 1.45
N SER A 46 -5.58 0.68 0.77
CA SER A 46 -6.54 -0.37 1.12
C SER A 46 -5.83 -1.69 1.37
N TYR A 47 -5.79 -2.14 2.62
CA TYR A 47 -5.18 -3.41 3.01
C TYR A 47 -6.21 -4.54 2.92
N VAL A 48 -6.69 -4.83 1.70
CA VAL A 48 -7.81 -5.76 1.49
C VAL A 48 -7.56 -6.84 0.43
N ASP A 49 -6.44 -6.79 -0.30
CA ASP A 49 -6.12 -7.79 -1.33
C ASP A 49 -5.48 -9.05 -0.72
N PHE A 50 -6.27 -9.76 0.10
CA PHE A 50 -5.93 -11.05 0.66
C PHE A 50 -7.18 -11.84 1.03
N ASP A 51 -7.05 -13.15 1.23
CA ASP A 51 -8.16 -14.02 1.65
C ASP A 51 -8.36 -13.90 3.17
N GLY A 52 -9.25 -13.00 3.57
CA GLY A 52 -9.54 -12.74 4.98
C GLY A 52 -10.11 -13.95 5.73
N ALA A 53 -10.85 -14.84 5.05
CA ALA A 53 -11.38 -16.05 5.68
C ALA A 53 -10.24 -17.02 6.01
N LYS A 54 -9.33 -17.27 5.07
CA LYS A 54 -8.15 -18.12 5.33
C LYS A 54 -7.22 -17.53 6.38
N ALA A 55 -6.99 -16.23 6.35
CA ALA A 55 -6.18 -15.56 7.37
C ALA A 55 -6.82 -15.73 8.77
N LEU A 56 -8.14 -15.55 8.87
CA LEU A 56 -8.84 -15.72 10.13
C LEU A 56 -8.83 -17.17 10.63
N GLU A 57 -9.07 -18.15 9.76
CA GLU A 57 -8.98 -19.58 10.09
C GLU A 57 -7.58 -19.96 10.58
N ALA A 58 -6.53 -19.49 9.90
CA ALA A 58 -5.15 -19.73 10.32
C ALA A 58 -4.85 -19.10 11.70
N SER A 59 -5.41 -17.92 11.98
CA SER A 59 -5.24 -17.25 13.28
C SER A 59 -5.86 -18.05 14.43
N TYR A 60 -6.96 -18.79 14.19
CA TYR A 60 -7.61 -19.61 15.22
C TYR A 60 -6.79 -20.82 15.67
N LEU A 61 -5.78 -21.24 14.90
CA LEU A 61 -4.84 -22.28 15.30
C LEU A 61 -3.81 -21.79 16.31
N ILE A 62 -3.74 -20.47 16.56
CA ILE A 62 -2.80 -19.83 17.46
C ILE A 62 -3.53 -19.46 18.76
N PRO A 63 -3.02 -19.86 19.94
CA PRO A 63 -3.59 -19.48 21.22
C PRO A 63 -3.72 -17.96 21.39
N LEU A 64 -4.84 -17.49 21.94
CA LEU A 64 -5.15 -16.06 22.10
C LEU A 64 -4.15 -15.30 22.99
N ASP A 65 -3.43 -16.00 23.86
CA ASP A 65 -2.39 -15.45 24.74
C ASP A 65 -1.02 -15.35 24.04
N LYS A 66 -0.90 -15.82 22.81
CA LYS A 66 0.32 -15.75 22.02
C LYS A 66 0.18 -14.76 20.87
N PRO A 67 1.24 -14.01 20.53
CA PRO A 67 1.25 -13.21 19.32
C PRO A 67 1.19 -14.13 18.09
N LEU A 68 0.70 -13.58 16.98
CA LEU A 68 0.88 -14.21 15.67
C LEU A 68 2.38 -14.29 15.35
N PRO A 69 2.85 -15.36 14.69
CA PRO A 69 4.23 -15.46 14.21
C PRO A 69 4.61 -14.28 13.31
N ASP A 70 5.88 -13.87 13.35
CA ASP A 70 6.37 -12.72 12.56
C ASP A 70 6.13 -12.88 11.06
N ASN A 71 6.12 -14.11 10.55
CA ASN A 71 5.91 -14.43 9.13
C ASN A 71 4.44 -14.63 8.74
N PHE A 72 3.48 -14.39 9.64
CA PHE A 72 2.07 -14.65 9.40
C PHE A 72 1.53 -13.78 8.25
N LEU A 73 1.93 -12.51 8.20
CA LEU A 73 1.47 -11.59 7.16
C LEU A 73 2.06 -11.93 5.79
N GLU A 74 3.31 -12.38 5.74
CA GLU A 74 3.96 -12.86 4.52
C GLU A 74 3.30 -14.13 3.98
N GLN A 75 2.68 -14.93 4.84
CA GLN A 75 1.99 -16.16 4.43
C GLN A 75 0.53 -15.91 4.01
N HIS A 76 -0.19 -15.04 4.74
CA HIS A 76 -1.64 -14.89 4.58
C HIS A 76 -2.07 -13.57 3.94
N CYS A 77 -1.20 -12.56 3.92
CA CYS A 77 -1.46 -11.21 3.40
C CYS A 77 -0.37 -10.77 2.40
N ASN A 78 0.27 -11.73 1.73
CA ASN A 78 1.50 -11.54 0.96
C ASN A 78 1.41 -10.41 -0.07
N LYS A 79 0.32 -10.33 -0.85
CA LYS A 79 0.14 -9.29 -1.86
C LYS A 79 0.14 -7.87 -1.28
N VAL A 80 -0.46 -7.69 -0.09
CA VAL A 80 -0.47 -6.39 0.60
C VAL A 80 0.94 -6.01 1.03
N ILE A 81 1.70 -6.99 1.55
CA ILE A 81 3.10 -6.78 1.95
C ILE A 81 3.99 -6.49 0.74
N ASP A 82 3.83 -7.22 -0.35
CA ASP A 82 4.59 -7.02 -1.59
C ASP A 82 4.29 -5.65 -2.20
N ALA A 83 3.03 -5.23 -2.25
CA ALA A 83 2.65 -3.89 -2.69
C ALA A 83 3.29 -2.80 -1.83
N ALA A 84 3.33 -2.97 -0.51
CA ALA A 84 3.98 -2.04 0.41
C ALA A 84 5.50 -1.91 0.14
N LYS A 85 6.18 -3.03 -0.09
CA LYS A 85 7.61 -3.06 -0.45
C LYS A 85 7.86 -2.34 -1.77
N LEU A 86 7.07 -2.66 -2.81
CA LEU A 86 7.16 -2.01 -4.12
C LEU A 86 6.98 -0.48 -4.02
N MET A 87 6.03 -0.01 -3.22
CA MET A 87 5.85 1.44 -2.99
C MET A 87 7.07 2.09 -2.33
N VAL A 88 7.64 1.45 -1.30
CA VAL A 88 8.84 1.97 -0.61
C VAL A 88 10.04 2.02 -1.54
N GLU A 89 10.27 0.95 -2.30
CA GLU A 89 11.35 0.89 -3.30
C GLU A 89 11.17 1.98 -4.36
N TRP A 90 9.96 2.12 -4.90
CA TRP A 90 9.65 3.06 -5.97
C TRP A 90 9.82 4.54 -5.55
N VAL A 91 9.41 4.91 -4.33
CA VAL A 91 9.62 6.27 -3.80
C VAL A 91 11.11 6.57 -3.55
N ASN A 92 11.88 5.54 -3.18
CA ASN A 92 13.31 5.66 -2.89
C ASN A 92 14.20 5.63 -4.14
N ALA A 93 13.77 5.02 -5.24
CA ALA A 93 14.39 5.09 -6.56
C ALA A 93 14.43 6.53 -7.11
#